data_AF-A0A5C7V5I3-F1
#
_entry.id   AF-A0A5C7V5I3-F1
#
_cell.length_a   1.000
_cell.length_b   1.000
_cell.length_c   1.000
_cell.angle_alpha   90.00
_cell.angle_beta   90.00
_cell.angle_gamma   90.00
#
_symmetry.space_group_name_H-M   'P 1'
#
loop_
_entity.id
_entity.type
_entity.pdbx_description
1 polymer ?
#
loop_
_entity_poly.entity_id
_entity_poly.type
_entity_poly.pdbx_seq_one_letter_code
_entity_poly.pdbx_strand_id
1 'polypeptide(L)'
;MKFQGTDSYVATQDLMLAVNASITLKRPLLVKGEPGTGKTMLAEEVAQALNLPLLQWHIKSTTKAQQGLYEYDAVSRLRDSQLGDDRVKDIHNYIVKGVLWQAFTAEQPVALLIDEIDKADIEFPNDLLRELDRMEFYCYETRELVRAKHRPLVF
;
A
#
# COMPACT_ATOMS: atom_id res chain seq x y z
N MET A 1 -1.77 -19.59 -5.51
CA MET A 1 -1.30 -19.40 -4.12
C MET A 1 -2.45 -19.79 -3.20
N LYS A 2 -2.21 -20.62 -2.18
CA LYS A 2 -3.24 -21.04 -1.21
C LYS A 2 -2.65 -20.96 0.19
N PHE A 3 -3.27 -20.18 1.07
CA PHE A 3 -2.92 -20.08 2.48
C PHE A 3 -3.55 -21.26 3.24
N GLN A 4 -2.76 -21.96 4.05
CA GLN A 4 -3.19 -23.13 4.84
C GLN A 4 -3.05 -22.89 6.36
N GLY A 5 -2.75 -21.66 6.79
CA GLY A 5 -2.35 -21.35 8.16
C GLY A 5 -0.83 -21.40 8.34
N THR A 6 -0.38 -21.03 9.54
CA THR A 6 1.02 -21.14 9.98
C THR A 6 1.06 -21.76 11.39
N ASP A 7 2.23 -22.24 11.81
CA ASP A 7 2.40 -22.82 13.15
C ASP A 7 2.14 -21.81 14.28
N SER A 8 2.23 -20.51 13.99
CA SER A 8 2.06 -19.38 14.91
C SER A 8 0.67 -18.73 14.88
N TYR A 9 -0.19 -19.04 13.90
CA TYR A 9 -1.49 -18.36 13.74
C TYR A 9 -2.63 -19.34 13.45
N VAL A 10 -3.53 -19.48 14.43
CA VAL A 10 -4.73 -20.30 14.32
C VAL A 10 -5.81 -19.53 13.57
N ALA A 11 -5.76 -19.58 12.25
CA ALA A 11 -6.83 -19.04 11.40
C ALA A 11 -8.06 -19.98 11.44
N THR A 12 -9.24 -19.42 11.67
CA THR A 12 -10.50 -20.16 11.49
C THR A 12 -10.66 -20.58 10.02
N GLN A 13 -11.45 -21.62 9.76
CA GLN A 13 -11.72 -22.04 8.37
C GLN A 13 -12.33 -20.91 7.53
N ASP A 14 -13.20 -20.09 8.12
CA ASP A 14 -13.80 -18.94 7.45
C ASP A 14 -12.77 -17.87 7.10
N LEU A 15 -11.82 -17.61 7.99
CA LEU A 15 -10.74 -16.65 7.74
C LEU A 15 -9.80 -17.14 6.64
N MET A 16 -9.42 -18.42 6.67
CA MET A 16 -8.65 -19.03 5.59
C MET A 16 -9.39 -18.98 4.26
N LEU A 17 -10.71 -19.20 4.26
CA LEU A 17 -11.52 -19.09 3.05
C LEU A 17 -11.53 -17.65 2.51
N ALA A 18 -11.70 -16.65 3.37
CA ALA A 18 -11.68 -15.25 2.99
C ALA A 18 -10.33 -14.83 2.38
N VAL A 19 -9.22 -15.24 2.99
CA VAL A 19 -7.86 -15.01 2.46
C VAL A 19 -7.67 -15.70 1.11
N ASN A 20 -8.05 -16.97 0.99
CA ASN A 20 -7.90 -17.69 -0.27
C ASN A 20 -8.81 -17.11 -1.38
N ALA A 21 -10.00 -16.62 -1.02
CA ALA A 21 -10.88 -15.93 -1.94
C ALA A 21 -10.27 -14.60 -2.41
N SER A 22 -9.68 -13.80 -1.50
CA SER A 22 -9.04 -12.53 -1.86
C SER A 22 -7.84 -12.73 -2.80
N ILE A 23 -7.01 -13.75 -2.54
CA ILE A 23 -5.90 -14.16 -3.41
C ILE A 23 -6.41 -14.57 -4.80
N THR A 24 -7.44 -15.40 -4.85
CA THR A 24 -7.98 -15.94 -6.12
C THR A 24 -8.66 -14.86 -6.95
N LEU A 25 -9.47 -14.01 -6.31
CA LEU A 25 -10.20 -12.92 -6.96
C LEU A 25 -9.30 -11.69 -7.20
N LYS A 26 -8.09 -11.68 -6.64
CA LYS A 26 -7.17 -10.53 -6.61
C LYS A 26 -7.87 -9.25 -6.15
N ARG A 27 -8.66 -9.36 -5.08
CA ARG A 27 -9.39 -8.24 -4.47
C ARG A 27 -8.82 -7.94 -3.08
N PRO A 28 -8.80 -6.67 -2.66
CA PRO A 28 -8.45 -6.33 -1.28
C PRO A 28 -9.33 -7.07 -0.27
N LEU A 29 -8.74 -7.49 0.84
CA LEU A 29 -9.44 -8.15 1.95
C LEU A 29 -9.51 -7.21 3.14
N LEU A 30 -10.69 -6.63 3.39
CA LEU A 30 -10.90 -5.83 4.60
C LEU A 30 -11.14 -6.73 5.81
N VAL A 31 -10.21 -6.72 6.77
CA VAL A 31 -10.32 -7.50 8.01
C VAL A 31 -10.86 -6.62 9.14
N LYS A 32 -12.04 -6.95 9.67
CA LYS A 32 -12.66 -6.25 10.81
C LYS A 32 -12.65 -7.13 12.06
N GLY A 33 -12.52 -6.49 13.22
CA GLY A 33 -12.57 -7.15 14.52
C GLY A 33 -12.09 -6.24 15.64
N GLU A 34 -12.26 -6.67 16.89
CA GLU A 34 -11.81 -5.93 18.07
C GLU A 34 -10.29 -5.69 18.06
N PRO A 35 -9.78 -4.63 18.71
CA PRO A 35 -8.34 -4.45 18.92
C PRO A 35 -7.69 -5.69 19.57
N GLY A 36 -6.48 -6.04 19.14
CA GLY A 36 -5.74 -7.19 19.68
C GLY A 36 -6.15 -8.58 19.15
N THR A 37 -7.05 -8.66 18.17
CA THR A 37 -7.49 -9.95 17.55
C THR A 37 -6.54 -10.50 16.47
N GLY A 38 -5.34 -9.92 16.32
CA GLY A 38 -4.32 -10.43 15.38
C GLY A 38 -4.58 -10.10 13.91
N LYS A 39 -5.23 -8.97 13.60
CA LYS A 39 -5.48 -8.52 12.21
C LYS A 39 -4.19 -8.23 11.45
N THR A 40 -3.28 -7.46 12.05
CA THR A 40 -1.93 -7.19 11.53
C THR A 40 -1.16 -8.49 11.36
N MET A 41 -1.20 -9.37 12.37
CA MET A 41 -0.53 -10.67 12.35
C MET A 41 -1.02 -11.57 11.22
N LEU A 42 -2.31 -11.53 10.86
CA LEU A 42 -2.83 -12.28 9.72
C LEU A 42 -2.10 -11.90 8.42
N ALA A 43 -1.91 -10.60 8.16
CA ALA A 43 -1.24 -10.14 6.94
C ALA A 43 0.24 -10.56 6.93
N GLU A 44 0.92 -10.49 8.08
CA GLU A 44 2.31 -10.94 8.26
C GLU A 44 2.45 -12.44 7.98
N GLU A 45 1.59 -13.25 8.58
CA GLU A 45 1.61 -14.71 8.46
C GLU A 45 1.25 -15.16 7.04
N VAL A 46 0.30 -14.50 6.39
CA VAL A 46 -0.04 -14.78 4.98
C VAL A 46 1.11 -14.37 4.05
N ALA A 47 1.73 -13.20 4.27
CA ALA A 47 2.88 -12.77 3.47
C ALA A 47 4.05 -13.76 3.62
N GLN A 48 4.35 -14.19 4.85
CA GLN A 48 5.39 -15.17 5.14
C GLN A 48 5.08 -16.53 4.48
N ALA A 49 3.86 -17.05 4.64
CA ALA A 49 3.45 -18.33 4.07
C ALA A 49 3.49 -18.34 2.53
N LEU A 50 3.27 -17.18 1.90
CA LEU A 50 3.34 -17.02 0.44
C LEU A 50 4.71 -16.54 -0.06
N ASN A 51 5.67 -16.34 0.84
CA ASN A 51 7.00 -15.78 0.55
C ASN A 51 6.93 -14.45 -0.22
N LEU A 52 6.02 -13.57 0.21
CA LEU A 52 5.83 -12.24 -0.34
C LEU A 52 6.47 -11.20 0.58
N PRO A 53 7.21 -10.20 0.06
CA PRO A 53 7.57 -9.03 0.84
C PRO A 53 6.30 -8.33 1.35
N LEU A 54 6.28 -7.99 2.63
CA LEU A 54 5.20 -7.23 3.24
C LEU A 54 5.57 -5.74 3.29
N LEU A 55 4.76 -4.93 2.62
CA LEU A 55 4.77 -3.47 2.76
C LEU A 55 3.67 -3.07 3.75
N GLN A 56 4.03 -2.32 4.78
CA GLN A 56 3.08 -1.85 5.78
C GLN A 56 2.90 -0.34 5.65
N TRP A 57 1.64 0.09 5.58
CA TRP A 57 1.26 1.50 5.63
C TRP A 57 0.36 1.73 6.84
N HIS A 58 0.94 2.27 7.91
CA HIS A 58 0.23 2.55 9.14
C HIS A 58 -0.47 3.91 9.08
N ILE A 59 -1.79 3.91 9.19
CA ILE A 59 -2.61 5.11 9.01
C ILE A 59 -2.79 5.84 10.34
N LYS A 60 -2.70 7.17 10.29
CA LYS A 60 -2.96 8.09 11.41
C LYS A 60 -4.12 9.01 11.05
N SER A 61 -4.66 9.71 12.04
CA SER A 61 -5.75 10.69 11.84
C SER A 61 -5.40 11.84 10.89
N THR A 62 -4.11 12.12 10.71
CA THR A 62 -3.63 13.15 9.79
C THR A 62 -3.22 12.59 8.43
N THR A 63 -3.24 11.27 8.23
CA THR A 63 -2.79 10.65 7.00
C THR A 63 -3.79 10.91 5.88
N LYS A 64 -3.28 11.30 4.71
CA LYS A 64 -4.07 11.51 3.49
C LYS A 64 -3.76 10.41 2.47
N ALA A 65 -4.74 10.03 1.66
CA ALA A 65 -4.61 8.99 0.64
C ALA A 65 -3.44 9.27 -0.32
N GLN A 66 -3.27 10.54 -0.71
CA GLN A 66 -2.17 11.03 -1.54
C GLN A 66 -0.78 10.61 -1.02
N GLN A 67 -0.56 10.56 0.30
CA GLN A 67 0.73 10.18 0.88
C GLN A 67 1.08 8.70 0.64
N GLY A 68 0.08 7.85 0.44
CA GLY A 68 0.28 6.47 -0.01
C GLY A 68 0.72 6.41 -1.47
N LEU A 69 0.32 7.38 -2.29
CA LEU A 69 0.74 7.50 -3.68
C LEU A 69 2.13 8.11 -3.76
N TYR A 70 2.27 9.39 -3.40
CA TYR A 70 3.55 10.10 -3.36
C TYR A 70 3.42 11.45 -2.64
N GLU A 71 4.56 11.96 -2.22
CA GLU A 71 4.72 13.33 -1.74
C GLU A 71 5.69 14.10 -2.64
N TYR A 72 5.37 15.36 -2.91
CA TYR A 72 6.23 16.26 -3.67
C TYR A 72 6.96 17.22 -2.72
N ASP A 73 8.28 17.09 -2.63
CA ASP A 73 9.14 17.94 -1.81
C ASP A 73 9.46 19.27 -2.52
N ALA A 74 8.45 20.13 -2.57
CA ALA A 74 8.57 21.48 -3.13
C ALA A 74 9.61 22.34 -2.38
N VAL A 75 9.83 22.09 -1.09
CA VAL A 75 10.75 22.87 -0.25
C VAL A 75 12.20 22.59 -0.64
N SER A 76 12.58 21.32 -0.75
CA SER A 76 13.92 20.96 -1.24
C SER A 76 14.14 21.44 -2.66
N ARG A 77 13.14 21.33 -3.54
CA ARG A 77 13.26 21.83 -4.92
C ARG A 77 13.49 23.33 -4.98
N LEU A 78 12.76 24.11 -4.17
CA LEU A 78 12.92 25.56 -4.11
C LEU A 78 14.31 25.94 -3.61
N ARG A 79 14.79 25.30 -2.53
CA ARG A 79 16.12 25.52 -1.98
C ARG A 79 17.21 25.23 -3.01
N ASP A 80 17.16 24.06 -3.65
CA ASP A 80 18.14 23.64 -4.64
C ASP A 80 18.11 24.55 -5.89
N SER A 81 16.93 25.06 -6.26
CA SER A 81 16.76 26.04 -7.34
C SER A 81 17.43 27.37 -7.05
N GLN A 82 17.48 27.79 -5.79
CA GLN A 82 18.17 29.03 -5.38
C GLN A 82 19.69 28.86 -5.36
N LEU A 83 20.17 27.64 -5.11
CA LEU A 83 21.60 27.31 -5.07
C LEU A 83 22.19 26.99 -6.45
N GLY A 84 21.37 26.93 -7.50
CA GLY A 84 21.81 26.62 -8.86
C GLY A 84 22.17 25.15 -9.06
N ASP A 85 21.59 24.24 -8.27
CA ASP A 85 21.85 22.80 -8.38
C ASP A 85 21.18 22.23 -9.65
N ASP A 86 21.95 21.46 -10.44
CA ASP A 86 21.46 20.80 -11.66
C ASP A 86 20.36 19.76 -11.38
N ARG A 87 20.27 19.23 -10.15
CA ARG A 87 19.23 18.27 -9.74
C ARG A 87 17.81 18.80 -9.95
N VAL A 88 17.62 20.12 -9.92
CA VAL A 88 16.32 20.81 -10.08
C VAL A 88 15.71 20.57 -11.46
N LYS A 89 16.53 20.24 -12.46
CA LYS A 89 16.10 19.95 -13.84
C LYS A 89 15.27 18.68 -13.94
N ASP A 90 15.47 17.72 -13.04
CA ASP A 90 14.70 16.48 -12.99
C ASP A 90 13.75 16.47 -11.80
N ILE A 91 12.45 16.54 -12.09
CA ILE A 91 11.40 16.60 -11.07
C ILE A 91 11.30 15.31 -10.25
N HIS A 92 11.75 14.17 -10.78
CA HIS A 92 11.71 12.88 -10.07
C HIS A 92 12.55 12.90 -8.79
N ASN A 93 13.58 13.75 -8.73
CA ASN A 93 14.42 13.93 -7.54
C ASN A 93 13.64 14.45 -6.32
N TYR A 94 12.45 15.00 -6.53
CA TYR A 94 11.60 15.62 -5.52
C TYR A 94 10.29 14.87 -5.30
N ILE A 95 10.15 13.67 -5.88
CA ILE A 95 9.00 12.80 -5.68
C ILE A 95 9.39 11.69 -4.70
N VAL A 96 8.81 11.75 -3.51
CA VAL A 96 8.95 10.69 -2.51
C VAL A 96 7.84 9.68 -2.74
N LYS A 97 8.23 8.46 -3.12
CA LYS A 97 7.28 7.37 -3.42
C LYS A 97 6.60 6.88 -2.14
N GLY A 98 5.28 6.98 -2.10
CA GLY A 98 4.47 6.41 -1.02
C GLY A 98 4.40 4.88 -1.08
N VAL A 99 3.84 4.27 -0.04
CA VAL A 99 3.82 2.79 0.10
C VAL A 99 3.04 2.11 -1.04
N LEU A 100 1.96 2.72 -1.53
CA LEU A 100 1.20 2.20 -2.66
C LEU A 100 1.99 2.28 -3.98
N TRP A 101 2.74 3.37 -4.20
CA TRP A 101 3.65 3.45 -5.35
C TRP A 101 4.70 2.36 -5.29
N GLN A 102 5.33 2.17 -4.13
CA GLN A 102 6.31 1.10 -3.93
C GLN A 102 5.69 -0.27 -4.23
N ALA A 103 4.47 -0.53 -3.75
CA ALA A 103 3.74 -1.77 -4.03
C ALA A 103 3.45 -1.95 -5.54
N PHE A 104 3.01 -0.89 -6.21
CA PHE A 104 2.66 -0.94 -7.65
C PHE A 104 3.89 -1.13 -8.53
N THR A 105 5.02 -0.52 -8.17
CA THR A 105 6.24 -0.56 -8.98
C THR A 105 7.22 -1.67 -8.60
N ALA A 106 6.89 -2.49 -7.59
CA ALA A 106 7.70 -3.63 -7.18
C ALA A 106 7.92 -4.62 -8.34
N GLU A 107 9.15 -5.11 -8.49
CA GLU A 107 9.51 -6.10 -9.52
C GLU A 107 9.02 -7.52 -9.21
N GLN A 108 8.56 -7.75 -7.99
CA GLN A 108 7.99 -9.02 -7.54
C GLN A 108 6.62 -8.76 -6.90
N PRO A 109 5.71 -9.75 -6.88
CA PRO A 109 4.47 -9.63 -6.13
C PRO A 109 4.73 -9.34 -4.64
N VAL A 110 3.93 -8.47 -4.04
CA VAL A 110 4.03 -8.08 -2.64
C VAL A 110 2.69 -8.20 -1.92
N ALA A 111 2.74 -8.36 -0.61
CA ALA A 111 1.61 -8.09 0.26
C ALA A 111 1.66 -6.63 0.71
N LEU A 112 0.50 -5.97 0.76
CA LEU A 112 0.34 -4.61 1.25
C LEU A 112 -0.66 -4.63 2.40
N LEU A 113 -0.23 -4.19 3.57
CA LEU A 113 -1.12 -3.99 4.72
C LEU A 113 -1.38 -2.49 4.89
N ILE A 114 -2.65 -2.10 4.86
CA ILE A 114 -3.10 -0.74 5.21
C ILE A 114 -3.70 -0.81 6.62
N ASP A 115 -2.85 -0.60 7.63
CA ASP A 115 -3.23 -0.81 9.02
C ASP A 115 -3.88 0.43 9.64
N GLU A 116 -4.75 0.23 10.64
CA GLU A 116 -5.47 1.29 11.36
C GLU A 116 -6.24 2.26 10.42
N ILE A 117 -6.79 1.74 9.31
CA ILE A 117 -7.57 2.53 8.35
C ILE A 117 -8.78 3.22 9.00
N ASP A 118 -9.30 2.69 10.11
CA ASP A 118 -10.37 3.29 10.91
C ASP A 118 -9.96 4.60 11.61
N LYS A 119 -8.65 4.86 11.79
CA LYS A 119 -8.15 6.11 12.38
C LYS A 119 -8.14 7.27 11.40
N ALA A 120 -8.26 7.00 10.11
CA ALA A 120 -8.16 7.98 9.05
C ALA A 120 -9.34 8.98 9.05
N ASP A 121 -9.19 10.03 8.25
CA ASP A 121 -10.31 10.88 7.82
C ASP A 121 -11.40 10.04 7.14
N ILE A 122 -12.68 10.43 7.26
CA ILE A 122 -13.81 9.68 6.70
C ILE A 122 -13.72 9.51 5.18
N GLU A 123 -13.08 10.45 4.48
CA GLU A 123 -12.89 10.39 3.03
C GLU A 123 -11.73 9.48 2.61
N PHE A 124 -10.79 9.18 3.51
CA PHE A 124 -9.57 8.45 3.18
C PHE A 124 -9.82 7.09 2.49
N PRO A 125 -10.74 6.23 2.96
CA PRO A 125 -11.00 4.96 2.28
C PRO A 125 -11.56 5.16 0.87
N ASN A 126 -12.45 6.15 0.69
CA ASN A 126 -13.06 6.46 -0.60
C ASN A 126 -12.02 6.98 -1.60
N ASP A 127 -11.09 7.80 -1.12
CA ASP A 127 -9.98 8.38 -1.90
C ASP A 127 -8.98 7.34 -2.41
N LEU A 128 -9.03 6.08 -1.94
CA LEU A 128 -8.19 4.98 -2.41
C LEU A 128 -8.94 3.96 -3.29
N LEU A 129 -10.27 4.05 -3.37
CA LEU A 129 -11.08 3.02 -4.05
C LEU A 129 -10.71 2.89 -5.53
N ARG A 130 -10.52 4.02 -6.22
CA ARG A 130 -10.21 4.03 -7.64
C ARG A 130 -8.83 3.42 -7.89
N GLU A 131 -7.86 3.80 -7.10
CA GLU A 131 -6.44 3.41 -7.21
C GLU A 131 -6.29 1.92 -6.92
N LEU A 132 -6.97 1.41 -5.90
CA LEU A 132 -6.99 -0.03 -5.59
C LEU A 132 -7.84 -0.84 -6.58
N ASP A 133 -8.91 -0.29 -7.14
CA ASP A 133 -9.70 -1.01 -8.16
C ASP A 133 -8.93 -1.11 -9.49
N ARG A 134 -8.41 0.02 -9.97
CA ARG A 134 -7.72 0.13 -11.27
C ARG A 134 -6.25 -0.31 -11.20
N MET A 135 -5.67 -0.36 -10.00
CA MET A 135 -4.25 -0.64 -9.79
C MET A 135 -3.36 0.34 -10.55
N GLU A 136 -3.79 1.61 -10.61
CA GLU A 136 -3.08 2.70 -11.25
C GLU A 136 -3.44 4.06 -10.62
N PHE A 137 -2.53 5.01 -10.68
CA PHE A 137 -2.77 6.42 -10.33
C PHE A 137 -1.90 7.33 -11.18
N TYR A 138 -2.23 8.62 -11.23
CA TYR A 138 -1.48 9.60 -12.02
C TYR A 138 -0.60 10.46 -11.11
N CYS A 139 0.69 10.55 -11.41
CA CYS A 139 1.60 11.50 -10.78
C CYS A 139 1.62 12.78 -11.60
N TYR A 140 1.04 13.84 -11.07
CA TYR A 140 0.83 15.10 -11.80
C TYR A 140 2.14 15.84 -12.10
N GLU A 141 3.09 15.77 -11.18
CA GLU A 141 4.39 16.43 -11.24
C GLU A 141 5.26 15.82 -12.35
N THR A 142 5.32 14.50 -12.43
CA THR A 142 6.05 13.80 -13.49
C THR A 142 5.23 13.65 -14.78
N ARG A 143 3.91 13.84 -14.70
CA ARG A 143 2.93 13.61 -15.78
C ARG A 143 2.89 12.16 -16.24
N GLU A 144 3.00 11.24 -15.29
CA GLU A 144 3.08 9.81 -15.56
C GLU A 144 1.89 9.07 -14.94
N LEU A 145 1.39 8.08 -15.68
CA LEU A 145 0.45 7.10 -15.15
C LEU A 145 1.24 5.94 -14.55
N VAL A 146 1.23 5.83 -13.22
CA VAL A 146 1.85 4.72 -12.49
C VAL A 146 0.87 3.56 -12.46
N ARG A 147 1.27 2.42 -13.04
CA ARG A 147 0.48 1.18 -13.06
C ARG A 147 1.17 0.09 -12.27
N ALA A 148 0.38 -0.74 -11.58
CA ALA A 148 0.91 -1.88 -10.88
C ALA A 148 1.48 -2.91 -11.86
N LYS A 149 2.78 -3.25 -11.72
CA LYS A 149 3.43 -4.35 -12.45
C LYS A 149 2.84 -5.69 -12.03
N HIS A 150 2.65 -5.85 -10.72
CA HIS A 150 1.99 -6.98 -10.10
C HIS A 150 0.90 -6.45 -9.17
N ARG A 151 -0.30 -7.03 -9.25
CA ARG A 151 -1.39 -6.67 -8.35
C ARG A 151 -1.02 -7.12 -6.93
N PRO A 152 -0.86 -6.21 -5.96
CA PRO A 152 -0.49 -6.59 -4.60
C PRO A 152 -1.64 -7.35 -3.92
N LEU A 153 -1.28 -8.22 -2.97
CA LEU A 153 -2.25 -8.81 -2.05
C LEU A 153 -2.51 -7.80 -0.94
N VAL A 154 -3.68 -7.16 -0.95
CA VAL A 154 -4.00 -6.04 -0.05
C VAL A 154 -4.84 -6.52 1.14
N PHE A 155 -4.42 -6.14 2.34
CA PHE A 155 -5.10 -6.34 3.63
C PHE A 155 -5.45 -4.99 4.27
#